data_AF-A0A1J4S7I4-F1
#
_entry.id   AF-A0A1J4S7I4-F1
#
_cell.length_a   1.000
_cell.length_b   1.000
_cell.length_c   1.000
_cell.angle_alpha   90.00
_cell.angle_beta   90.00
_cell.angle_gamma   90.00
#
_symmetry.space_group_name_H-M   'P 1'
#
loop_
_entity.id
_entity.type
_entity.pdbx_description
1 polymer ?
#
loop_
_entity_poly.entity_id
_entity_poly.type
_entity_poly.pdbx_seq_one_letter_code
_entity_poly.pdbx_strand_id
1 'polypeptide(L)'
;MSMRITADLNKLASECGYFGPDRVKHLLYEDIQEKRILVRDSQRARVVGTVYESDPMAKALTGRTPKIIEEETGISKEIMFPPDKTILYVGDPWQRMGKEIDSPNLTIIDYEFGETASFITDNEAFREGINRTGGCLLQTVSGLLESGDWQAEDNQWLVEFRDLVDKAYQVSLSAEGFDDYSKAAVAWSEAKEHIEKNYREQLDKISAEEQSDPCDLINRGDPLSIFRTEAWYDCIYGERGFRDIPDFNNKILPKIEAKRKELQEKGVSAEEIENEIEGWKKTWIDEIRLVKKTKKAYVVEAVFPELPFKPESFDRFVASWSISTHTFAELDEEGFATCWREIKRVLKDDGEAWIFPLDYYWNPDRVFLDSLEQSGMEWQMYDSYGEPVEWTEEAHTLWLGNRR
;
A
#
# COMPACT_ATOMS: atom_id res chain seq x y z
N MET A 1 -9.23 -32.58 0.97
CA MET A 1 -10.19 -31.95 1.90
C MET A 1 -10.09 -30.43 1.84
N SER A 2 -8.88 -29.86 1.83
CA SER A 2 -8.60 -28.43 1.51
C SER A 2 -9.28 -27.92 0.21
N MET A 3 -9.31 -28.72 -0.88
CA MET A 3 -10.01 -28.31 -2.13
C MET A 3 -11.52 -28.07 -1.99
N ARG A 4 -12.21 -28.66 -1.00
CA ARG A 4 -13.65 -28.41 -0.80
C ARG A 4 -13.91 -27.08 -0.11
N ILE A 5 -13.08 -26.74 0.89
CA ILE A 5 -13.15 -25.46 1.60
C ILE A 5 -12.86 -24.31 0.64
N THR A 6 -11.84 -24.44 -0.22
CA THR A 6 -11.54 -23.44 -1.27
C THR A 6 -12.67 -23.30 -2.30
N ALA A 7 -13.32 -24.42 -2.68
CA ALA A 7 -14.43 -24.39 -3.63
C ALA A 7 -15.70 -23.75 -3.04
N ASP A 8 -16.00 -24.00 -1.76
CA ASP A 8 -17.16 -23.42 -1.07
C ASP A 8 -16.94 -21.93 -0.75
N LEU A 9 -15.70 -21.52 -0.43
CA LEU A 9 -15.33 -20.10 -0.29
C LEU A 9 -15.38 -19.34 -1.62
N ASN A 10 -14.87 -19.93 -2.72
CA ASN A 10 -14.98 -19.32 -4.05
C ASN A 10 -16.43 -19.24 -4.55
N LYS A 11 -17.26 -20.21 -4.16
CA LYS A 11 -18.68 -20.21 -4.50
C LYS A 11 -19.46 -19.17 -3.70
N LEU A 12 -19.26 -19.08 -2.38
CA LEU A 12 -19.80 -18.01 -1.53
C LEU A 12 -19.32 -16.63 -1.99
N ALA A 13 -18.05 -16.52 -2.38
CA ALA A 13 -17.52 -15.31 -2.97
C ALA A 13 -18.25 -14.95 -4.29
N SER A 14 -18.49 -15.92 -5.17
CA SER A 14 -19.22 -15.70 -6.42
C SER A 14 -20.71 -15.38 -6.25
N GLU A 15 -21.36 -15.97 -5.24
CA GLU A 15 -22.81 -15.84 -4.98
C GLU A 15 -23.15 -14.58 -4.17
N CYS A 16 -22.25 -14.12 -3.29
CA CYS A 16 -22.40 -12.89 -2.52
C CYS A 16 -21.92 -11.64 -3.28
N GLY A 17 -21.50 -11.79 -4.54
CA GLY A 17 -20.90 -10.69 -5.31
C GLY A 17 -19.64 -10.16 -4.66
N TYR A 18 -18.83 -11.02 -4.04
CA TYR A 18 -17.59 -10.68 -3.38
C TYR A 18 -16.71 -9.87 -4.32
N PHE A 19 -16.43 -8.65 -3.91
CA PHE A 19 -15.61 -7.69 -4.62
C PHE A 19 -14.15 -7.98 -4.29
N GLY A 20 -13.65 -9.12 -4.79
CA GLY A 20 -12.22 -9.24 -4.95
C GLY A 20 -11.70 -8.11 -5.85
N PRO A 21 -10.39 -7.81 -5.82
CA PRO A 21 -9.77 -6.77 -6.64
C PRO A 21 -10.13 -6.88 -8.13
N ASP A 22 -10.54 -8.06 -8.61
CA ASP A 22 -10.78 -8.37 -10.01
C ASP A 22 -12.05 -7.78 -10.67
N ARG A 23 -13.03 -7.22 -9.93
CA ARG A 23 -14.19 -6.55 -10.58
C ARG A 23 -14.27 -5.03 -10.36
N VAL A 24 -13.55 -4.49 -9.38
CA VAL A 24 -13.18 -3.06 -9.37
C VAL A 24 -12.32 -2.74 -10.60
N LYS A 25 -11.51 -3.70 -11.06
CA LYS A 25 -10.79 -3.67 -12.35
C LYS A 25 -11.67 -3.33 -13.54
N HIS A 26 -12.94 -3.76 -13.62
CA HIS A 26 -13.71 -3.64 -14.87
C HIS A 26 -14.57 -2.38 -15.00
N LEU A 27 -15.00 -1.76 -13.88
CA LEU A 27 -15.85 -0.56 -13.90
C LEU A 27 -15.02 0.75 -13.97
N LEU A 28 -13.75 0.71 -13.55
CA LEU A 28 -12.85 1.87 -13.57
C LEU A 28 -11.89 1.89 -14.76
N TYR A 29 -11.60 0.73 -15.38
CA TYR A 29 -10.74 0.67 -16.57
C TYR A 29 -11.32 1.47 -17.74
N GLU A 30 -12.65 1.51 -17.91
CA GLU A 30 -13.27 2.28 -18.99
C GLU A 30 -13.27 3.79 -18.70
N ASP A 31 -13.46 4.21 -17.44
CA ASP A 31 -13.57 5.63 -17.07
C ASP A 31 -12.21 6.34 -16.89
N ILE A 32 -11.16 5.61 -16.51
CA ILE A 32 -9.79 6.15 -16.37
C ILE A 32 -9.08 6.22 -17.74
N GLN A 33 -9.32 5.27 -18.65
CA GLN A 33 -8.75 5.27 -20.00
C GLN A 33 -9.28 6.43 -20.86
N GLU A 34 -10.54 6.85 -20.68
CA GLU A 34 -11.10 7.93 -21.50
C GLU A 34 -10.64 9.34 -21.10
N LYS A 35 -10.07 9.55 -19.90
CA LYS A 35 -9.77 10.90 -19.40
C LYS A 35 -8.30 11.27 -19.19
N ARG A 36 -7.34 10.35 -19.36
CA ARG A 36 -5.90 10.71 -19.24
C ARG A 36 -4.96 9.88 -20.13
N ILE A 37 -4.99 10.04 -21.45
CA ILE A 37 -3.82 9.67 -22.28
C ILE A 37 -3.57 10.73 -23.37
N LEU A 38 -2.86 11.78 -22.96
CA LEU A 38 -1.92 12.49 -23.83
C LEU A 38 -0.59 11.72 -23.73
N VAL A 39 -0.20 11.12 -24.84
CA VAL A 39 1.00 10.28 -25.06
C VAL A 39 2.24 10.80 -24.31
N ARG A 40 2.55 10.17 -23.18
CA ARG A 40 3.89 10.14 -22.56
C ARG A 40 4.19 8.67 -22.22
N ASP A 41 5.23 8.14 -22.86
CA ASP A 41 5.80 6.78 -22.79
C ASP A 41 4.84 5.64 -22.41
N SER A 42 4.33 4.92 -23.42
CA SER A 42 3.47 3.73 -23.28
C SER A 42 4.04 2.63 -22.36
N GLN A 43 5.34 2.65 -22.09
CA GLN A 43 6.03 1.69 -21.22
C GLN A 43 5.93 2.06 -19.74
N ARG A 44 6.03 3.35 -19.39
CA ARG A 44 5.85 3.82 -18.01
C ARG A 44 4.44 3.49 -17.53
N ALA A 45 3.44 3.79 -18.38
CA ALA A 45 2.06 3.43 -18.12
C ALA A 45 1.83 1.92 -17.96
N ARG A 46 2.57 1.08 -18.70
CA ARG A 46 2.50 -0.39 -18.57
C ARG A 46 3.06 -0.87 -17.22
N VAL A 47 4.23 -0.38 -16.80
CA VAL A 47 4.79 -0.71 -15.48
C VAL A 47 3.84 -0.27 -14.36
N VAL A 48 3.26 0.93 -14.47
CA VAL A 48 2.24 1.41 -13.53
C VAL A 48 1.02 0.48 -13.47
N GLY A 49 0.53 0.01 -14.62
CA GLY A 49 -0.55 -0.98 -14.69
C GLY A 49 -0.21 -2.26 -13.92
N THR A 50 1.01 -2.78 -14.08
CA THR A 50 1.50 -3.95 -13.34
C THR A 50 1.56 -3.72 -11.84
N VAL A 51 2.04 -2.55 -11.37
CA VAL A 51 2.06 -2.22 -9.93
C VAL A 51 0.64 -2.31 -9.35
N TYR A 52 -0.36 -1.74 -10.05
CA TYR A 52 -1.74 -1.78 -9.59
C TYR A 52 -2.36 -3.19 -9.59
N GLU A 53 -1.90 -4.09 -10.46
CA GLU A 53 -2.44 -5.44 -10.57
C GLU A 53 -1.92 -6.41 -9.48
N SER A 54 -0.67 -6.21 -9.02
CA SER A 54 0.06 -7.18 -8.18
C SER A 54 0.21 -6.78 -6.70
N ASP A 55 0.02 -5.50 -6.37
CA ASP A 55 0.22 -4.96 -5.01
C ASP A 55 -0.66 -5.56 -3.89
N PRO A 56 -1.95 -5.90 -4.09
CA PRO A 56 -2.83 -6.34 -3.00
C PRO A 56 -2.45 -7.66 -2.31
N MET A 57 -1.67 -8.53 -2.96
CA MET A 57 -1.52 -9.95 -2.57
C MET A 57 -0.39 -10.22 -1.56
N ALA A 58 0.38 -9.19 -1.15
CA ALA A 58 1.72 -9.41 -0.63
C ALA A 58 2.12 -8.60 0.62
N LYS A 59 1.17 -8.11 1.42
CA LYS A 59 1.45 -7.07 2.44
C LYS A 59 1.57 -7.57 3.87
N ALA A 60 2.43 -6.88 4.63
CA ALA A 60 2.57 -7.07 6.07
C ALA A 60 1.64 -6.10 6.81
N LEU A 61 0.70 -6.63 7.59
CA LEU A 61 -0.40 -5.89 8.23
C LEU A 61 0.02 -4.80 9.23
N THR A 62 1.29 -4.75 9.65
CA THR A 62 1.78 -3.90 10.75
C THR A 62 2.79 -2.84 10.34
N GLY A 63 3.23 -2.84 9.07
CA GLY A 63 4.18 -1.87 8.53
C GLY A 63 5.60 -1.99 9.11
N ARG A 64 6.62 -1.95 8.23
CA ARG A 64 8.03 -2.03 8.61
C ARG A 64 8.55 -0.77 9.29
N THR A 65 9.58 -0.95 10.12
CA THR A 65 10.37 0.12 10.77
C THR A 65 11.80 0.04 10.27
N PRO A 66 12.63 1.09 10.44
CA PRO A 66 14.04 1.03 10.03
C PRO A 66 14.80 -0.12 10.72
N LYS A 67 14.42 -0.45 11.96
CA LYS A 67 15.01 -1.56 12.71
C LYS A 67 14.65 -2.91 12.11
N ILE A 68 13.38 -3.11 11.75
CA ILE A 68 12.93 -4.34 11.09
C ILE A 68 13.64 -4.50 9.74
N ILE A 69 13.80 -3.40 9.00
CA ILE A 69 14.55 -3.41 7.73
C ILE A 69 16.02 -3.84 7.95
N GLU A 70 16.68 -3.34 8.99
CA GLU A 70 18.04 -3.77 9.35
C GLU A 70 18.10 -5.24 9.75
N GLU A 71 17.08 -5.75 10.44
CA GLU A 71 16.97 -7.17 10.80
C GLU A 71 16.72 -8.08 9.59
N GLU A 72 15.93 -7.63 8.60
CA GLU A 72 15.61 -8.39 7.38
C GLU A 72 16.77 -8.41 6.38
N THR A 73 17.47 -7.29 6.24
CA THR A 73 18.51 -7.13 5.21
C THR A 73 19.93 -7.40 5.73
N GLY A 74 20.12 -7.40 7.05
CA GLY A 74 21.45 -7.37 7.67
C GLY A 74 22.24 -6.07 7.42
N ILE A 75 21.71 -5.14 6.62
CA ILE A 75 22.33 -3.86 6.31
C ILE A 75 21.93 -2.85 7.39
N SER A 76 22.91 -2.10 7.88
CA SER A 76 22.60 -1.13 8.93
C SER A 76 21.61 -0.06 8.47
N LYS A 77 20.61 0.22 9.30
CA LYS A 77 19.65 1.30 9.04
C LYS A 77 20.31 2.66 8.86
N GLU A 78 21.48 2.90 9.46
CA GLU A 78 22.20 4.18 9.33
C GLU A 78 22.84 4.34 7.94
N ILE A 79 23.04 3.24 7.21
CA ILE A 79 23.50 3.24 5.81
C ILE A 79 22.34 3.58 4.87
N MET A 80 21.18 2.98 5.11
CA MET A 80 19.97 3.16 4.30
C MET A 80 19.24 4.48 4.61
N PHE A 81 19.23 4.90 5.88
CA PHE A 81 18.53 6.08 6.39
C PHE A 81 19.44 7.07 7.14
N PRO A 82 20.54 7.54 6.52
CA PRO A 82 21.46 8.48 7.15
C PRO A 82 20.76 9.81 7.49
N PRO A 83 20.92 10.34 8.71
CA PRO A 83 20.14 11.47 9.21
C PRO A 83 20.38 12.78 8.45
N ASP A 84 21.55 12.93 7.81
CA ASP A 84 22.02 14.14 7.13
C ASP A 84 21.79 14.13 5.61
N LYS A 85 21.16 13.08 5.07
CA LYS A 85 20.95 12.87 3.63
C LYS A 85 19.48 12.97 3.25
N THR A 86 19.18 13.39 2.02
CA THR A 86 17.81 13.36 1.49
C THR A 86 17.44 11.97 1.01
N ILE A 87 16.36 11.42 1.57
CA ILE A 87 15.96 10.03 1.41
C ILE A 87 14.60 9.99 0.71
N LEU A 88 14.51 9.23 -0.37
CA LEU A 88 13.27 8.77 -0.95
C LEU A 88 13.01 7.33 -0.51
N TYR A 89 11.89 7.12 0.15
CA TYR A 89 11.45 5.80 0.58
C TYR A 89 10.24 5.37 -0.23
N VAL A 90 10.35 4.21 -0.89
CA VAL A 90 9.30 3.61 -1.72
C VAL A 90 8.83 2.35 -1.02
N GLY A 91 7.70 2.42 -0.35
CA GLY A 91 7.27 1.41 0.60
C GLY A 91 5.80 1.60 0.94
N ASP A 92 5.18 0.55 1.51
CA ASP A 92 3.79 0.58 1.94
C ASP A 92 3.54 1.82 2.88
N PRO A 93 2.51 2.65 2.64
CA PRO A 93 2.16 3.85 3.43
C PRO A 93 1.74 3.57 4.87
N TRP A 94 1.47 2.31 5.21
CA TRP A 94 1.26 1.83 6.56
C TRP A 94 2.56 1.61 7.31
N GLN A 95 3.70 1.63 6.62
CA GLN A 95 5.01 1.53 7.22
C GLN A 95 5.25 2.70 8.19
N ARG A 96 5.82 2.35 9.34
CA ARG A 96 6.01 3.28 10.46
C ARG A 96 7.19 4.23 10.26
N MET A 97 7.76 4.25 9.05
CA MET A 97 8.95 5.03 8.70
C MET A 97 8.82 6.50 9.07
N GLY A 98 7.70 7.15 8.75
CA GLY A 98 7.51 8.54 9.12
C GLY A 98 7.42 8.78 10.64
N LYS A 99 6.94 7.80 11.40
CA LYS A 99 6.85 7.88 12.87
C LYS A 99 8.21 7.65 13.53
N GLU A 100 9.00 6.72 13.01
CA GLU A 100 10.33 6.37 13.54
C GLU A 100 11.42 7.34 13.06
N ILE A 101 11.25 7.92 11.86
CA ILE A 101 12.14 8.90 11.24
C ILE A 101 11.33 10.17 10.92
N ASP A 102 11.02 10.96 11.96
CA ASP A 102 10.37 12.27 11.82
C ASP A 102 11.39 13.34 11.38
N SER A 103 11.81 13.27 10.11
CA SER A 103 12.84 14.11 9.51
C SER A 103 12.35 14.80 8.25
N PRO A 104 12.65 16.10 8.03
CA PRO A 104 12.33 16.80 6.78
C PRO A 104 13.13 16.27 5.58
N ASN A 105 14.18 15.48 5.84
CA ASN A 105 14.97 14.85 4.79
C ASN A 105 14.35 13.54 4.28
N LEU A 106 13.30 13.02 4.94
CA LEU A 106 12.62 11.81 4.51
C LEU A 106 11.38 12.17 3.68
N THR A 107 11.37 11.69 2.44
CA THR A 107 10.20 11.67 1.58
C THR A 107 9.72 10.23 1.41
N ILE A 108 8.45 9.96 1.69
CA ILE A 108 7.84 8.64 1.54
C ILE A 108 6.88 8.70 0.36
N ILE A 109 7.03 7.76 -0.57
CA ILE A 109 6.03 7.52 -1.60
C ILE A 109 5.00 6.57 -1.03
N ASP A 110 3.75 7.01 -1.06
CA ASP A 110 2.61 6.12 -0.95
C ASP A 110 2.28 5.63 -2.37
N TYR A 111 2.61 4.38 -2.69
CA TYR A 111 2.29 3.78 -3.99
C TYR A 111 0.97 3.00 -3.97
N GLU A 112 0.31 2.89 -2.81
CA GLU A 112 -0.95 2.16 -2.62
C GLU A 112 -2.17 2.99 -3.04
N PHE A 113 -2.11 3.63 -4.20
CA PHE A 113 -3.23 4.38 -4.76
C PHE A 113 -4.36 3.47 -5.29
N GLY A 114 -4.70 2.42 -4.55
CA GLY A 114 -6.00 1.75 -4.60
C GLY A 114 -7.05 2.52 -3.79
N GLU A 115 -8.33 2.17 -4.00
CA GLU A 115 -9.51 2.82 -3.38
C GLU A 115 -9.43 2.94 -1.85
N THR A 116 -8.71 2.03 -1.18
CA THR A 116 -8.45 2.06 0.25
C THR A 116 -7.62 3.26 0.70
N ALA A 117 -6.78 3.85 -0.17
CA ALA A 117 -5.98 5.05 0.08
C ALA A 117 -6.45 6.31 -0.67
N SER A 118 -7.44 6.22 -1.55
CA SER A 118 -8.09 7.40 -2.11
C SER A 118 -8.86 8.17 -1.04
N PHE A 119 -8.80 9.51 -1.07
CA PHE A 119 -9.57 10.32 -0.14
C PHE A 119 -11.04 10.24 -0.51
N ILE A 120 -11.85 9.68 0.38
CA ILE A 120 -13.27 9.41 0.12
C ILE A 120 -14.02 10.75 0.20
N THR A 121 -14.54 11.20 -0.94
CA THR A 121 -15.29 12.46 -1.05
C THR A 121 -16.78 12.27 -1.31
N ASP A 122 -17.17 11.12 -1.85
CA ASP A 122 -18.56 10.79 -2.16
C ASP A 122 -19.19 9.98 -1.01
N ASN A 123 -20.07 10.63 -0.26
CA ASN A 123 -20.71 10.00 0.88
C ASN A 123 -21.68 8.89 0.46
N GLU A 124 -22.47 9.10 -0.58
CA GLU A 124 -23.51 8.15 -0.96
C GLU A 124 -22.88 6.85 -1.47
N ALA A 125 -21.89 6.97 -2.37
CA ALA A 125 -21.15 5.83 -2.89
C ALA A 125 -20.40 5.07 -1.78
N PHE A 126 -19.75 5.80 -0.85
CA PHE A 126 -19.09 5.19 0.30
C PHE A 126 -20.07 4.41 1.17
N ARG A 127 -21.22 5.01 1.50
CA ARG A 127 -22.23 4.42 2.38
C ARG A 127 -22.84 3.16 1.79
N GLU A 128 -23.14 3.17 0.49
CA GLU A 128 -23.60 1.96 -0.20
C GLU A 128 -22.53 0.86 -0.17
N GLY A 129 -21.29 1.23 -0.50
CA GLY A 129 -20.15 0.31 -0.52
C GLY A 129 -19.91 -0.35 0.84
N ILE A 130 -19.74 0.45 1.90
CA ILE A 130 -19.40 -0.08 3.23
C ILE A 130 -20.53 -0.92 3.84
N ASN A 131 -21.79 -0.59 3.56
CA ASN A 131 -22.92 -1.40 4.00
C ASN A 131 -22.92 -2.78 3.33
N ARG A 132 -22.59 -2.83 2.03
CA ARG A 132 -22.44 -4.09 1.31
C ARG A 132 -21.26 -4.89 1.88
N THR A 133 -20.10 -4.25 2.04
CA THR A 133 -18.90 -4.86 2.62
C THR A 133 -19.15 -5.45 4.01
N GLY A 134 -19.76 -4.69 4.93
CA GLY A 134 -20.06 -5.19 6.27
C GLY A 134 -20.99 -6.39 6.27
N GLY A 135 -22.04 -6.38 5.44
CA GLY A 135 -22.92 -7.53 5.26
C GLY A 135 -22.20 -8.77 4.71
N CYS A 136 -21.33 -8.58 3.71
CA CYS A 136 -20.52 -9.66 3.12
C CYS A 136 -19.54 -10.25 4.14
N LEU A 137 -18.80 -9.41 4.88
CA LEU A 137 -17.88 -9.87 5.92
C LEU A 137 -18.58 -10.74 6.97
N LEU A 138 -19.76 -10.33 7.44
CA LEU A 138 -20.54 -11.11 8.40
C LEU A 138 -20.95 -12.49 7.86
N GLN A 139 -21.33 -12.56 6.58
CA GLN A 139 -21.65 -13.82 5.91
C GLN A 139 -20.41 -14.70 5.80
N THR A 140 -19.28 -14.15 5.36
CA THR A 140 -18.01 -14.89 5.23
C THR A 140 -17.55 -15.46 6.57
N VAL A 141 -17.53 -14.65 7.63
CA VAL A 141 -17.13 -15.12 8.97
C VAL A 141 -18.09 -16.21 9.48
N SER A 142 -19.39 -16.06 9.23
CA SER A 142 -20.38 -17.09 9.62
C SER A 142 -20.14 -18.39 8.86
N GLY A 143 -19.85 -18.33 7.55
CA GLY A 143 -19.49 -19.50 6.76
C GLY A 143 -18.20 -20.18 7.21
N LEU A 144 -17.18 -19.39 7.59
CA LEU A 144 -15.95 -19.93 8.18
C LEU A 144 -16.25 -20.66 9.50
N LEU A 145 -17.01 -20.06 10.42
CA LEU A 145 -17.42 -20.70 11.67
C LEU A 145 -18.23 -21.99 11.47
N GLU A 146 -19.13 -22.02 10.49
CA GLU A 146 -19.95 -23.20 10.17
C GLU A 146 -19.14 -24.35 9.55
N SER A 147 -18.06 -24.04 8.83
CA SER A 147 -17.18 -25.07 8.23
C SER A 147 -16.39 -25.89 9.27
N GLY A 148 -16.23 -25.37 10.49
CA GLY A 148 -16.01 -26.15 11.72
C GLY A 148 -14.65 -26.82 11.96
N ASP A 149 -13.69 -26.76 11.03
CA ASP A 149 -12.40 -27.46 11.13
C ASP A 149 -11.22 -26.57 11.61
N TRP A 150 -11.50 -25.46 12.32
CA TRP A 150 -10.46 -24.55 12.84
C TRP A 150 -9.95 -24.96 14.23
N GLN A 151 -8.72 -24.56 14.56
CA GLN A 151 -8.20 -24.69 15.92
C GLN A 151 -9.05 -23.85 16.90
N ALA A 152 -9.02 -24.21 18.19
CA ALA A 152 -9.81 -23.50 19.20
C ALA A 152 -9.49 -21.99 19.26
N GLU A 153 -8.21 -21.62 19.12
CA GLU A 153 -7.76 -20.22 19.08
C GLU A 153 -8.34 -19.47 17.86
N ASP A 154 -8.33 -20.10 16.67
CA ASP A 154 -8.86 -19.51 15.44
C ASP A 154 -10.39 -19.37 15.48
N ASN A 155 -11.09 -20.36 16.04
CA ASN A 155 -12.54 -20.28 16.25
C ASN A 155 -12.91 -19.15 17.22
N GLN A 156 -12.17 -19.01 18.32
CA GLN A 156 -12.38 -17.91 19.26
C GLN A 156 -12.14 -16.56 18.57
N TRP A 157 -11.05 -16.44 17.81
CA TRP A 157 -10.74 -15.24 17.03
C TRP A 157 -11.85 -14.90 16.03
N LEU A 158 -12.37 -15.88 15.29
CA LEU A 158 -13.46 -15.67 14.33
C LEU A 158 -14.75 -15.19 15.02
N VAL A 159 -15.08 -15.71 16.20
CA VAL A 159 -16.24 -15.24 16.99
C VAL A 159 -16.05 -13.80 17.44
N GLU A 160 -14.89 -13.48 18.02
CA GLU A 160 -14.57 -12.12 18.49
C GLU A 160 -14.56 -11.12 17.32
N PHE A 161 -13.97 -11.50 16.18
CA PHE A 161 -13.95 -10.68 14.98
C PHE A 161 -15.36 -10.45 14.41
N ARG A 162 -16.21 -11.49 14.38
CA ARG A 162 -17.62 -11.37 13.94
C ARG A 162 -18.38 -10.32 14.76
N ASP A 163 -18.23 -10.36 16.08
CA ASP A 163 -18.92 -9.42 16.98
C ASP A 163 -18.46 -7.98 16.76
N LEU A 164 -17.16 -7.77 16.49
CA LEU A 164 -16.61 -6.46 16.16
C LEU A 164 -17.13 -5.95 14.81
N VAL A 165 -17.18 -6.80 13.79
CA VAL A 165 -17.73 -6.44 12.47
C VAL A 165 -19.23 -6.15 12.56
N ASP A 166 -20.01 -6.94 13.33
CA ASP A 166 -21.44 -6.68 13.49
C ASP A 166 -21.67 -5.34 14.16
N LYS A 167 -20.95 -5.04 15.24
CA LYS A 167 -20.98 -3.72 15.87
C LYS A 167 -20.65 -2.61 14.87
N ALA A 168 -19.57 -2.74 14.10
CA ALA A 168 -19.18 -1.74 13.12
C ALA A 168 -20.24 -1.56 12.02
N TYR A 169 -20.83 -2.65 11.55
CA TYR A 169 -21.89 -2.67 10.54
C TYR A 169 -23.18 -2.01 11.05
N GLN A 170 -23.65 -2.34 12.26
CA GLN A 170 -24.86 -1.73 12.83
C GLN A 170 -24.69 -0.23 13.08
N VAL A 171 -23.54 0.19 13.59
CA VAL A 171 -23.23 1.62 13.78
C VAL A 171 -23.13 2.32 12.43
N SER A 172 -22.58 1.65 11.41
CA SER A 172 -22.56 2.17 10.04
C SER A 172 -23.98 2.38 9.53
N LEU A 173 -24.86 1.37 9.55
CA LEU A 173 -26.24 1.50 9.07
C LEU A 173 -27.02 2.65 9.72
N SER A 174 -26.79 2.89 11.00
CA SER A 174 -27.50 3.91 11.79
C SER A 174 -26.87 5.30 11.78
N ALA A 175 -25.69 5.49 11.16
CA ALA A 175 -25.01 6.77 11.20
C ALA A 175 -25.66 7.83 10.28
N GLU A 176 -26.21 8.89 10.89
CA GLU A 176 -26.88 10.00 10.19
C GLU A 176 -26.09 11.32 10.23
N GLY A 177 -25.01 11.41 11.01
CA GLY A 177 -24.22 12.64 11.16
C GLY A 177 -22.81 12.45 11.71
N PHE A 178 -22.09 13.56 11.88
CA PHE A 178 -20.66 13.61 12.24
C PHE A 178 -20.30 12.78 13.47
N ASP A 179 -21.08 12.89 14.54
CA ASP A 179 -20.82 12.18 15.79
C ASP A 179 -20.96 10.67 15.62
N ASP A 180 -21.87 10.21 14.75
CA ASP A 180 -22.06 8.80 14.46
C ASP A 180 -21.01 8.27 13.48
N TYR A 181 -20.52 9.11 12.58
CA TYR A 181 -19.38 8.77 11.71
C TYR A 181 -18.12 8.53 12.54
N SER A 182 -17.88 9.36 13.56
CA SER A 182 -16.77 9.15 14.48
C SER A 182 -16.89 7.81 15.23
N LYS A 183 -18.11 7.42 15.65
CA LYS A 183 -18.35 6.11 16.30
C LYS A 183 -18.16 4.95 15.33
N ALA A 184 -18.65 5.06 14.09
CA ALA A 184 -18.49 4.05 13.05
C ALA A 184 -17.00 3.85 12.73
N ALA A 185 -16.24 4.94 12.58
CA ALA A 185 -14.80 4.88 12.36
C ALA A 185 -14.07 4.16 13.50
N VAL A 186 -14.43 4.43 14.76
CA VAL A 186 -13.85 3.74 15.92
C VAL A 186 -14.17 2.25 15.89
N ALA A 187 -15.43 1.87 15.61
CA ALA A 187 -15.81 0.46 15.55
C ALA A 187 -15.08 -0.32 14.46
N TRP A 188 -14.90 0.26 13.27
CA TRP A 188 -14.08 -0.34 12.21
C TRP A 188 -12.58 -0.40 12.58
N SER A 189 -12.05 0.61 13.29
CA SER A 189 -10.68 0.59 13.82
C SER A 189 -10.48 -0.54 14.83
N GLU A 190 -11.44 -0.79 15.72
CA GLU A 190 -11.38 -1.89 16.70
C GLU A 190 -11.31 -3.26 15.99
N ALA A 191 -12.11 -3.47 14.94
CA ALA A 191 -12.08 -4.69 14.14
C ALA A 191 -10.71 -4.88 13.43
N LYS A 192 -10.18 -3.80 12.84
CA LYS A 192 -8.84 -3.79 12.23
C LYS A 192 -7.74 -4.11 13.26
N GLU A 193 -7.75 -3.45 14.41
CA GLU A 193 -6.76 -3.65 15.49
C GLU A 193 -6.78 -5.08 16.04
N HIS A 194 -7.95 -5.74 16.03
CA HIS A 194 -8.08 -7.14 16.40
C HIS A 194 -7.34 -8.08 15.43
N ILE A 195 -7.38 -7.80 14.13
CA ILE A 195 -6.60 -8.52 13.11
C ILE A 195 -5.10 -8.27 13.34
N GLU A 196 -4.69 -7.00 13.50
CA GLU A 196 -3.27 -6.63 13.71
C GLU A 196 -2.67 -7.22 14.99
N LYS A 197 -3.48 -7.34 16.06
CA LYS A 197 -3.06 -7.97 17.31
C LYS A 197 -2.79 -9.46 17.11
N ASN A 198 -3.70 -10.18 16.47
CA ASN A 198 -3.54 -11.59 16.17
C ASN A 198 -2.31 -11.86 15.29
N TYR A 199 -2.10 -11.01 14.27
CA TYR A 199 -0.92 -11.08 13.41
C TYR A 199 0.39 -10.91 14.20
N ARG A 200 0.45 -9.94 15.12
CA ARG A 200 1.63 -9.74 15.99
C ARG A 200 1.89 -10.93 16.90
N GLU A 201 0.85 -11.48 17.52
CA GLU A 201 0.97 -12.65 18.39
C GLU A 201 1.46 -13.88 17.63
N GLN A 202 1.06 -14.04 16.36
CA GLN A 202 1.57 -15.10 15.49
C GLN A 202 3.05 -14.91 15.13
N LEU A 203 3.46 -13.68 14.79
CA LEU A 203 4.86 -13.36 14.52
C LEU A 203 5.74 -13.59 15.76
N ASP A 204 5.27 -13.19 16.95
CA ASP A 204 5.99 -13.41 18.21
C ASP A 204 6.18 -14.91 18.50
N LYS A 205 5.15 -15.73 18.28
CA LYS A 205 5.24 -17.20 18.43
C LYS A 205 6.26 -17.81 17.45
N ILE A 206 6.21 -17.40 16.18
CA ILE A 206 7.14 -17.84 15.14
C ILE A 206 8.59 -17.50 15.50
N SER A 207 8.84 -16.24 15.90
CA SER A 207 10.18 -15.76 16.28
C SER A 207 10.78 -16.48 17.50
N ALA A 208 9.92 -17.08 18.34
CA ALA A 208 10.33 -17.84 19.52
C ALA A 208 10.59 -19.33 19.22
N GLU A 209 10.02 -19.87 18.13
CA GLU A 209 10.00 -21.31 17.84
C GLU A 209 10.93 -21.73 16.68
N GLU A 210 11.28 -20.86 15.72
CA GLU A 210 12.19 -21.19 14.60
C GLU A 210 13.21 -20.08 14.23
N GLN A 211 14.38 -20.46 13.71
CA GLN A 211 15.40 -19.60 13.07
C GLN A 211 15.10 -19.34 11.57
N SER A 212 13.84 -19.41 11.15
CA SER A 212 13.41 -19.22 9.75
C SER A 212 12.75 -17.85 9.57
N ASP A 213 12.81 -17.34 8.34
CA ASP A 213 12.32 -16.01 7.96
C ASP A 213 10.84 -15.84 8.34
N PRO A 214 10.48 -14.85 9.20
CA PRO A 214 9.11 -14.59 9.63
C PRO A 214 8.12 -14.36 8.48
N CYS A 215 8.62 -13.95 7.30
CA CYS A 215 7.79 -13.64 6.14
C CYS A 215 7.23 -14.88 5.41
N ASP A 216 7.87 -16.04 5.57
CA ASP A 216 7.48 -17.30 4.91
C ASP A 216 6.48 -18.14 5.74
N LEU A 217 6.40 -17.90 7.06
CA LEU A 217 5.65 -18.75 7.98
C LEU A 217 4.18 -18.38 8.18
N ILE A 218 3.77 -17.19 7.75
CA ILE A 218 2.33 -16.91 7.60
C ILE A 218 1.93 -17.59 6.31
N ASN A 219 1.41 -18.80 6.44
CA ASN A 219 1.07 -19.70 5.35
C ASN A 219 0.06 -19.01 4.42
N ARG A 220 0.52 -18.28 3.40
CA ARG A 220 -0.32 -17.50 2.47
C ARG A 220 -1.27 -18.35 1.63
N GLY A 221 -1.13 -19.67 1.71
CA GLY A 221 -2.10 -20.63 1.16
C GLY A 221 -3.19 -21.09 2.14
N ASP A 222 -3.11 -20.70 3.42
CA ASP A 222 -4.15 -20.97 4.40
C ASP A 222 -5.33 -19.99 4.20
N PRO A 223 -6.57 -20.49 4.01
CA PRO A 223 -7.73 -19.65 3.75
C PRO A 223 -8.00 -18.59 4.82
N LEU A 224 -7.66 -18.85 6.09
CA LEU A 224 -7.89 -17.90 7.18
C LEU A 224 -6.90 -16.74 7.14
N SER A 225 -5.66 -16.99 6.70
CA SER A 225 -4.65 -15.94 6.49
C SER A 225 -5.00 -15.01 5.32
N ILE A 226 -5.53 -15.57 4.23
CA ILE A 226 -6.07 -14.78 3.10
C ILE A 226 -7.25 -13.93 3.58
N PHE A 227 -8.22 -14.56 4.26
CA PHE A 227 -9.39 -13.87 4.80
C PHE A 227 -9.02 -12.71 5.74
N ARG A 228 -8.08 -12.92 6.67
CA ARG A 228 -7.60 -11.87 7.60
C ARG A 228 -7.06 -10.66 6.85
N THR A 229 -6.32 -10.89 5.76
CA THR A 229 -5.73 -9.82 4.94
C THR A 229 -6.81 -9.02 4.23
N GLU A 230 -7.75 -9.70 3.57
CA GLU A 230 -8.88 -9.04 2.89
C GLU A 230 -9.76 -8.26 3.88
N ALA A 231 -10.11 -8.90 5.00
CA ALA A 231 -10.94 -8.29 6.03
C ALA A 231 -10.27 -7.06 6.67
N TRP A 232 -8.94 -7.03 6.74
CA TRP A 232 -8.20 -5.86 7.23
C TRP A 232 -8.38 -4.65 6.31
N TYR A 233 -8.32 -4.84 4.99
CA TYR A 233 -8.57 -3.76 4.03
C TYR A 233 -10.00 -3.24 4.10
N ASP A 234 -10.98 -4.13 4.24
CA ASP A 234 -12.37 -3.75 4.42
C ASP A 234 -12.56 -2.91 5.70
N CYS A 235 -11.91 -3.31 6.79
CA CYS A 235 -11.96 -2.55 8.05
C CYS A 235 -11.28 -1.18 7.91
N ILE A 236 -10.19 -1.09 7.15
CA ILE A 236 -9.53 0.18 6.83
C ILE A 236 -10.42 1.08 5.99
N TYR A 237 -11.04 0.53 4.96
CA TYR A 237 -11.95 1.29 4.09
C TYR A 237 -13.10 1.88 4.91
N GLY A 238 -13.70 1.08 5.80
CA GLY A 238 -14.70 1.53 6.75
C GLY A 238 -14.19 2.63 7.68
N GLU A 239 -13.09 2.39 8.40
CA GLU A 239 -12.50 3.37 9.31
C GLU A 239 -12.24 4.71 8.60
N ARG A 240 -11.61 4.65 7.41
CA ARG A 240 -11.18 5.81 6.64
C ARG A 240 -12.37 6.59 6.12
N GLY A 241 -13.31 5.98 5.39
CA GLY A 241 -14.40 6.73 4.79
C GLY A 241 -15.27 7.45 5.82
N PHE A 242 -15.44 6.85 7.00
CA PHE A 242 -16.12 7.52 8.12
C PHE A 242 -15.32 8.69 8.73
N ARG A 243 -14.01 8.77 8.53
CA ARG A 243 -13.17 9.94 8.90
C ARG A 243 -13.03 10.96 7.78
N ASP A 244 -12.95 10.51 6.53
CA ASP A 244 -12.69 11.37 5.38
C ASP A 244 -13.91 12.16 4.97
N ILE A 245 -15.10 11.56 4.94
CA ILE A 245 -16.33 12.29 4.56
C ILE A 245 -16.54 13.53 5.45
N PRO A 246 -16.41 13.43 6.78
CA PRO A 246 -16.48 14.61 7.62
C PRO A 246 -15.34 15.62 7.41
N ASP A 247 -14.11 15.15 7.20
CA ASP A 247 -12.96 16.02 6.91
C ASP A 247 -13.15 16.73 5.55
N PHE A 248 -13.71 16.05 4.55
CA PHE A 248 -14.07 16.62 3.25
C PHE A 248 -15.06 17.76 3.42
N ASN A 249 -16.22 17.45 4.00
CA ASN A 249 -17.35 18.36 4.09
C ASN A 249 -17.03 19.59 4.95
N ASN A 250 -16.26 19.42 6.03
CA ASN A 250 -16.02 20.49 6.98
C ASN A 250 -14.71 21.26 6.74
N LYS A 251 -13.72 20.68 6.06
CA LYS A 251 -12.39 21.30 5.91
C LYS A 251 -12.00 21.56 4.46
N ILE A 252 -12.34 20.65 3.53
CA ILE A 252 -11.93 20.76 2.13
C ILE A 252 -12.99 21.51 1.33
N LEU A 253 -14.26 21.11 1.42
CA LEU A 253 -15.35 21.70 0.66
C LEU A 253 -15.47 23.22 0.86
N PRO A 254 -15.35 23.77 2.09
CA PRO A 254 -15.35 25.23 2.28
C PRO A 254 -14.16 25.93 1.62
N LYS A 255 -12.98 25.28 1.57
CA LYS A 255 -11.80 25.80 0.87
C LYS A 255 -12.02 25.80 -0.65
N ILE A 256 -12.63 24.74 -1.19
CA ILE A 256 -13.02 24.65 -2.61
C ILE A 256 -13.97 25.79 -2.97
N GLU A 257 -15.05 25.97 -2.20
CA GLU A 257 -16.05 27.02 -2.44
C GLU A 257 -15.44 28.42 -2.38
N ALA A 258 -14.60 28.70 -1.37
CA ALA A 258 -13.91 29.97 -1.25
C ALA A 258 -12.96 30.24 -2.42
N LYS A 259 -12.19 29.22 -2.85
CA LYS A 259 -11.26 29.35 -3.97
C LYS A 259 -11.96 29.51 -5.30
N ARG A 260 -13.07 28.77 -5.52
CA ARG A 260 -13.92 28.92 -6.70
C ARG A 260 -14.43 30.35 -6.82
N LYS A 261 -14.93 30.92 -5.73
CA LYS A 261 -15.40 32.31 -5.69
C LYS A 261 -14.27 33.31 -5.99
N GLU A 262 -13.09 33.12 -5.40
CA GLU A 262 -11.90 33.96 -5.66
C GLU A 262 -11.52 33.98 -7.15
N LEU A 263 -11.53 32.82 -7.81
CA LEU A 263 -11.17 32.71 -9.23
C LEU A 263 -12.27 33.25 -10.15
N GLN A 264 -13.55 33.07 -9.79
CA GLN A 264 -14.68 33.68 -10.51
C GLN A 264 -14.61 35.21 -10.46
N GLU A 265 -14.31 35.80 -9.30
CA GLU A 265 -14.15 37.25 -9.14
C GLU A 265 -12.96 37.81 -9.95
N LYS A 266 -11.95 36.98 -10.24
CA LYS A 266 -10.81 37.30 -11.11
C LYS A 266 -11.10 37.15 -12.61
N GLY A 267 -12.31 36.68 -12.97
CA GLY A 267 -12.71 36.50 -14.37
C GLY A 267 -12.06 35.31 -15.06
N VAL A 268 -11.58 34.32 -14.29
CA VAL A 268 -11.04 33.07 -14.83
C VAL A 268 -12.17 32.24 -15.46
N SER A 269 -11.88 31.50 -16.54
CA SER A 269 -12.89 30.67 -17.19
C SER A 269 -13.33 29.50 -16.30
N ALA A 270 -14.56 29.00 -16.50
CA ALA A 270 -15.07 27.88 -15.70
C ALA A 270 -14.18 26.61 -15.81
N GLU A 271 -13.61 26.36 -16.99
CA GLU A 271 -12.73 25.22 -17.22
C GLU A 271 -11.38 25.36 -16.48
N GLU A 272 -10.76 26.54 -16.54
CA GLU A 272 -9.53 26.83 -15.80
C GLU A 272 -9.75 26.81 -14.28
N ILE A 273 -10.93 27.25 -13.82
CA ILE A 273 -11.31 27.18 -12.40
C ILE A 273 -11.32 25.74 -11.89
N GLU A 274 -11.97 24.82 -12.61
CA GLU A 274 -12.05 23.43 -12.18
C GLU A 274 -10.67 22.75 -12.24
N ASN A 275 -9.85 23.06 -13.25
CA ASN A 275 -8.47 22.57 -13.33
C ASN A 275 -7.61 23.05 -12.14
N GLU A 276 -7.73 24.33 -11.76
CA GLU A 276 -7.04 24.84 -10.57
C GLU A 276 -7.56 24.21 -9.28
N ILE A 277 -8.89 24.11 -9.13
CA ILE A 277 -9.53 23.52 -7.96
C ILE A 277 -9.06 22.08 -7.76
N GLU A 278 -8.94 21.27 -8.82
CA GLU A 278 -8.49 19.89 -8.70
C GLU A 278 -7.04 19.82 -8.19
N GLY A 279 -6.16 20.72 -8.65
CA GLY A 279 -4.80 20.84 -8.12
C GLY A 279 -4.75 21.24 -6.64
N TRP A 280 -5.60 22.19 -6.22
CA TRP A 280 -5.70 22.62 -4.83
C TRP A 280 -6.35 21.56 -3.93
N LYS A 281 -7.35 20.83 -4.44
CA LYS A 281 -8.06 19.76 -3.74
C LYS A 281 -7.07 18.67 -3.32
N LYS A 282 -6.20 18.24 -4.24
CA LYS A 282 -5.10 17.31 -3.91
C LYS A 282 -4.23 17.85 -2.78
N THR A 283 -3.79 19.10 -2.88
CA THR A 283 -2.95 19.74 -1.85
C THR A 283 -3.64 19.76 -0.47
N TRP A 284 -4.94 20.08 -0.39
CA TRP A 284 -5.66 20.11 0.88
C TRP A 284 -5.99 18.73 1.44
N ILE A 285 -6.19 17.73 0.58
CA ILE A 285 -6.30 16.32 0.98
C ILE A 285 -4.98 15.88 1.63
N ASP A 286 -3.85 16.19 1.00
CA ASP A 286 -2.52 15.87 1.50
C ASP A 286 -2.28 16.53 2.87
N GLU A 287 -2.66 17.80 3.04
CA GLU A 287 -2.60 18.50 4.34
C GLU A 287 -3.36 17.78 5.46
N ILE A 288 -4.45 17.08 5.16
CA ILE A 288 -5.30 16.43 6.16
C ILE A 288 -4.85 15.00 6.44
N ARG A 289 -4.49 14.24 5.41
CA ARG A 289 -4.14 12.83 5.53
C ARG A 289 -2.66 12.59 5.73
N LEU A 290 -1.81 13.27 4.97
CA LEU A 290 -0.37 13.02 4.96
C LEU A 290 0.35 13.68 6.13
N VAL A 291 -0.23 14.74 6.71
CA VAL A 291 0.30 15.40 7.92
C VAL A 291 0.00 14.61 9.21
N LYS A 292 -0.88 13.60 9.20
CA LYS A 292 -1.33 12.92 10.43
C LYS A 292 -0.39 11.86 11.02
N LYS A 293 0.75 11.51 10.40
CA LYS A 293 1.71 10.56 11.01
C LYS A 293 3.02 11.18 11.50
N THR A 294 3.39 12.38 11.05
CA THR A 294 4.70 13.01 11.34
C THR A 294 4.60 14.54 11.32
N LYS A 295 5.50 15.26 11.99
CA LYS A 295 5.54 16.73 11.92
C LYS A 295 6.45 17.22 10.79
N LYS A 296 7.35 16.38 10.29
CA LYS A 296 8.45 16.80 9.41
C LYS A 296 8.63 15.94 8.16
N ALA A 297 8.34 14.65 8.19
CA ALA A 297 8.51 13.81 6.99
C ALA A 297 7.42 14.11 5.95
N TYR A 298 7.81 14.11 4.67
CA TYR A 298 6.93 14.42 3.55
C TYR A 298 6.40 13.13 2.95
N VAL A 299 5.10 12.87 3.03
CA VAL A 299 4.48 11.78 2.27
C VAL A 299 3.97 12.36 0.95
N VAL A 300 4.18 11.65 -0.15
CA VAL A 300 3.80 12.08 -1.50
C VAL A 300 3.02 10.97 -2.19
N GLU A 301 1.87 11.35 -2.76
CA GLU A 301 1.12 10.50 -3.68
C GLU A 301 1.86 10.35 -5.01
N ALA A 302 2.41 9.17 -5.27
CA ALA A 302 3.03 8.82 -6.55
C ALA A 302 3.09 7.30 -6.74
N VAL A 303 3.13 6.86 -7.99
CA VAL A 303 3.42 5.46 -8.33
C VAL A 303 4.79 5.40 -8.98
N PHE A 304 5.62 4.43 -8.58
CA PHE A 304 6.89 4.20 -9.26
C PHE A 304 6.64 3.46 -10.59
N PRO A 305 7.26 3.83 -11.73
CA PRO A 305 8.34 4.80 -11.92
C PRO A 305 7.89 6.21 -12.35
N GLU A 306 6.65 6.63 -12.08
CA GLU A 306 6.14 7.98 -12.39
C GLU A 306 6.34 8.96 -11.22
N LEU A 307 7.60 9.24 -10.89
CA LEU A 307 7.92 10.05 -9.72
C LEU A 307 7.84 11.56 -10.01
N PRO A 308 7.13 12.36 -9.19
CA PRO A 308 6.94 13.79 -9.40
C PRO A 308 8.16 14.64 -9.01
N PHE A 309 9.33 14.02 -8.83
CA PHE A 309 10.54 14.68 -8.37
C PHE A 309 11.41 15.16 -9.53
N LYS A 310 12.21 16.21 -9.29
CA LYS A 310 13.22 16.66 -10.24
C LYS A 310 14.37 15.63 -10.32
N PRO A 311 15.16 15.62 -11.40
CA PRO A 311 16.39 14.87 -11.41
C PRO A 311 17.31 15.23 -10.23
N GLU A 312 18.12 14.28 -9.75
CA GLU A 312 19.15 14.49 -8.72
C GLU A 312 18.61 15.05 -7.39
N SER A 313 17.43 14.61 -6.96
CA SER A 313 16.76 15.11 -5.74
C SER A 313 17.21 14.37 -4.46
N PHE A 314 17.66 13.12 -4.56
CA PHE A 314 17.86 12.24 -3.40
C PHE A 314 19.27 11.67 -3.33
N ASP A 315 19.82 11.62 -2.12
CA ASP A 315 21.06 10.90 -1.79
C ASP A 315 20.82 9.40 -1.59
N ARG A 316 19.60 9.04 -1.17
CA ARG A 316 19.20 7.66 -0.89
C ARG A 316 17.85 7.36 -1.51
N PHE A 317 17.75 6.21 -2.18
CA PHE A 317 16.51 5.61 -2.61
C PHE A 317 16.38 4.27 -1.88
N VAL A 318 15.31 4.06 -1.12
CA VAL A 318 15.12 2.81 -0.39
C VAL A 318 13.75 2.25 -0.77
N ALA A 319 13.74 1.10 -1.43
CA ALA A 319 12.54 0.36 -1.79
C ALA A 319 12.46 -0.92 -0.95
N SER A 320 11.58 -0.90 0.05
CA SER A 320 11.39 -1.99 1.00
C SER A 320 10.04 -2.66 0.74
N TRP A 321 10.07 -3.92 0.31
CA TRP A 321 8.89 -4.73 0.03
C TRP A 321 7.88 -3.98 -0.84
N SER A 322 8.40 -3.38 -1.91
CA SER A 322 7.62 -2.58 -2.84
C SER A 322 7.85 -3.03 -4.29
N ILE A 323 8.72 -2.33 -5.02
CA ILE A 323 8.88 -2.54 -6.46
C ILE A 323 9.38 -3.96 -6.79
N SER A 324 10.27 -4.52 -5.97
CA SER A 324 10.79 -5.86 -6.20
C SER A 324 9.74 -6.93 -5.94
N THR A 325 8.97 -6.79 -4.86
CA THR A 325 7.98 -7.78 -4.42
C THR A 325 6.72 -7.80 -5.26
N HIS A 326 6.32 -6.65 -5.82
CA HIS A 326 5.05 -6.53 -6.54
C HIS A 326 5.21 -6.48 -8.05
N THR A 327 6.36 -6.03 -8.55
CA THR A 327 6.48 -5.72 -9.99
C THR A 327 7.49 -6.55 -10.73
N PHE A 328 8.64 -6.89 -10.12
CA PHE A 328 9.78 -7.43 -10.89
C PHE A 328 9.47 -8.75 -11.61
N ALA A 329 8.60 -9.59 -11.04
CA ALA A 329 8.17 -10.84 -11.66
C ALA A 329 7.49 -10.68 -13.03
N GLU A 330 6.93 -9.50 -13.28
CA GLU A 330 6.09 -9.19 -14.44
C GLU A 330 6.79 -8.26 -15.43
N LEU A 331 8.02 -7.84 -15.15
CA LEU A 331 8.79 -6.92 -16.00
C LEU A 331 9.59 -7.69 -17.05
N ASP A 332 9.55 -7.16 -18.28
CA ASP A 332 10.52 -7.51 -19.33
C ASP A 332 11.75 -6.58 -19.27
N GLU A 333 12.71 -6.79 -20.16
CA GLU A 333 13.96 -6.00 -20.26
C GLU A 333 13.70 -4.49 -20.28
N GLU A 334 12.64 -4.09 -20.99
CA GLU A 334 12.26 -2.69 -21.17
C GLU A 334 11.56 -2.11 -19.92
N GLY A 335 10.76 -2.92 -19.24
CA GLY A 335 10.21 -2.61 -17.93
C GLY A 335 11.32 -2.34 -16.91
N PHE A 336 12.31 -3.24 -16.80
CA PHE A 336 13.46 -3.05 -15.93
C PHE A 336 14.28 -1.81 -16.30
N ALA A 337 14.57 -1.60 -17.59
CA ALA A 337 15.29 -0.41 -18.05
C ALA A 337 14.56 0.89 -17.68
N THR A 338 13.22 0.88 -17.66
CA THR A 338 12.41 2.01 -17.22
C THR A 338 12.59 2.28 -15.72
N CYS A 339 12.57 1.23 -14.89
CA CYS A 339 12.83 1.32 -13.45
C CYS A 339 14.23 1.88 -13.16
N TRP A 340 15.27 1.32 -13.78
CA TRP A 340 16.66 1.77 -13.60
C TRP A 340 16.87 3.22 -14.02
N ARG A 341 16.28 3.62 -15.14
CA ARG A 341 16.34 5.01 -15.62
C ARG A 341 15.70 5.97 -14.63
N GLU A 342 14.57 5.60 -14.04
CA GLU A 342 13.89 6.46 -13.07
C GLU A 342 14.66 6.56 -11.75
N ILE A 343 15.18 5.45 -11.23
CA ILE A 343 16.05 5.44 -10.03
C ILE A 343 17.27 6.31 -10.26
N LYS A 344 17.98 6.09 -11.37
CA LYS A 344 19.15 6.89 -11.75
C LYS A 344 18.81 8.37 -11.91
N ARG A 345 17.65 8.69 -12.49
CA ARG A 345 17.20 10.07 -12.69
C ARG A 345 17.03 10.80 -11.35
N VAL A 346 16.40 10.19 -10.36
CA VAL A 346 16.08 10.86 -9.09
C VAL A 346 17.25 10.89 -8.10
N LEU A 347 18.24 10.00 -8.26
CA LEU A 347 19.46 9.97 -7.45
C LEU A 347 20.47 11.06 -7.86
N LYS A 348 21.19 11.60 -6.88
CA LYS A 348 22.37 12.47 -7.08
C LYS A 348 23.57 11.69 -7.64
N ASP A 349 24.62 12.39 -8.07
CA ASP A 349 25.87 11.84 -8.64
C ASP A 349 26.67 10.92 -7.66
N ASP A 350 26.32 10.89 -6.37
CA ASP A 350 26.84 9.96 -5.34
C ASP A 350 25.70 9.19 -4.64
N GLY A 351 24.52 9.21 -5.24
CA GLY A 351 23.31 8.62 -4.70
C GLY A 351 23.34 7.10 -4.76
N GLU A 352 22.70 6.49 -3.76
CA GLU A 352 22.61 5.02 -3.64
C GLU A 352 21.15 4.58 -3.59
N ALA A 353 20.85 3.45 -4.22
CA ALA A 353 19.58 2.75 -4.09
C ALA A 353 19.73 1.44 -3.33
N TRP A 354 18.75 1.11 -2.51
CA TRP A 354 18.62 -0.17 -1.81
C TRP A 354 17.24 -0.74 -2.11
N ILE A 355 17.18 -1.94 -2.68
CA ILE A 355 15.93 -2.59 -3.11
C ILE A 355 15.90 -4.00 -2.54
N PHE A 356 14.85 -4.34 -1.79
CA PHE A 356 14.70 -5.63 -1.14
C PHE A 356 13.24 -5.90 -0.79
N PRO A 357 12.83 -7.17 -0.59
CA PRO A 357 13.58 -8.38 -0.92
C PRO A 357 13.60 -8.64 -2.43
N LEU A 358 14.60 -9.36 -2.93
CA LEU A 358 14.70 -9.81 -4.32
C LEU A 358 14.15 -11.22 -4.55
N ASP A 359 14.11 -12.03 -3.50
CA ASP A 359 13.79 -13.46 -3.46
C ASP A 359 12.30 -13.76 -3.24
N TYR A 360 11.44 -12.77 -3.51
CA TYR A 360 10.04 -12.86 -3.15
C TYR A 360 9.14 -13.17 -4.35
N TYR A 361 8.58 -14.39 -4.38
CA TYR A 361 7.78 -14.98 -5.48
C TYR A 361 8.45 -15.01 -6.85
N TRP A 362 9.68 -14.54 -6.94
CA TRP A 362 10.44 -14.38 -8.14
C TRP A 362 11.91 -14.38 -7.77
N ASN A 363 12.72 -15.07 -8.56
CA ASN A 363 14.17 -15.03 -8.43
C ASN A 363 14.71 -14.19 -9.59
N PRO A 364 15.69 -13.31 -9.34
CA PRO A 364 16.43 -12.61 -10.38
C PRO A 364 16.83 -13.53 -11.53
N ASP A 365 16.29 -13.26 -12.72
CA ASP A 365 16.54 -14.04 -13.91
C ASP A 365 17.58 -13.38 -14.84
N ARG A 366 17.84 -14.01 -15.99
CA ARG A 366 18.78 -13.49 -16.97
C ARG A 366 18.38 -12.11 -17.49
N VAL A 367 17.08 -11.87 -17.69
CA VAL A 367 16.56 -10.60 -18.21
C VAL A 367 16.85 -9.48 -17.23
N PHE A 368 16.64 -9.72 -15.93
CA PHE A 368 16.99 -8.79 -14.88
C PHE A 368 18.49 -8.48 -14.86
N LEU A 369 19.34 -9.50 -14.85
CA LEU A 369 20.80 -9.32 -14.80
C LEU A 369 21.32 -8.56 -16.03
N ASP A 370 20.91 -8.96 -17.22
CA ASP A 370 21.31 -8.30 -18.47
C ASP A 370 20.83 -6.82 -18.44
N SER A 371 19.65 -6.52 -17.87
CA SER A 371 19.17 -5.15 -17.70
C SER A 371 19.98 -4.33 -16.67
N LEU A 372 20.47 -4.96 -15.59
CA LEU A 372 21.34 -4.32 -14.59
C LEU A 372 22.70 -3.98 -15.20
N GLU A 373 23.30 -4.89 -15.96
CA GLU A 373 24.56 -4.65 -16.68
C GLU A 373 24.41 -3.48 -17.67
N GLN A 374 23.26 -3.38 -18.35
CA GLN A 374 22.95 -2.31 -19.28
C GLN A 374 22.54 -0.98 -18.61
N SER A 375 22.20 -0.99 -17.32
CA SER A 375 21.71 0.20 -16.60
C SER A 375 22.76 1.33 -16.53
N GLY A 376 24.04 0.97 -16.62
CA GLY A 376 25.15 1.89 -16.39
C GLY A 376 25.19 2.43 -14.96
N MET A 377 24.73 1.65 -13.99
CA MET A 377 24.89 1.87 -12.55
C MET A 377 25.86 0.82 -11.99
N GLU A 378 26.61 1.17 -10.93
CA GLU A 378 27.30 0.17 -10.13
C GLU A 378 26.25 -0.65 -9.37
N TRP A 379 26.48 -1.94 -9.16
CA TRP A 379 25.54 -2.79 -8.43
C TRP A 379 26.25 -3.89 -7.64
N GLN A 380 25.62 -4.33 -6.55
CA GLN A 380 26.05 -5.43 -5.71
C GLN A 380 24.81 -6.09 -5.09
N MET A 381 24.79 -7.42 -5.03
CA MET A 381 23.77 -8.17 -4.31
C MET A 381 24.29 -8.58 -2.93
N TYR A 382 23.38 -8.65 -1.97
CA TYR A 382 23.64 -9.06 -0.60
C TYR A 382 22.64 -10.14 -0.18
N ASP A 383 23.06 -11.05 0.67
CA ASP A 383 22.15 -11.98 1.35
C ASP A 383 21.36 -11.29 2.47
N SER A 384 20.51 -12.05 3.18
CA SER A 384 19.71 -11.54 4.31
C SER A 384 20.54 -11.21 5.55
N TYR A 385 21.85 -11.52 5.55
CA TYR A 385 22.80 -11.16 6.61
C TYR A 385 23.63 -9.92 6.25
N GLY A 386 23.40 -9.33 5.07
CA GLY A 386 24.11 -8.15 4.60
C GLY A 386 25.51 -8.46 4.07
N GLU A 387 25.80 -9.72 3.76
CA GLU A 387 27.08 -10.15 3.18
C GLU A 387 26.99 -10.11 1.64
N PRO A 388 28.02 -9.60 0.94
CA PRO A 388 28.03 -9.56 -0.52
C PRO A 388 27.99 -10.98 -1.11
N VAL A 389 27.05 -11.20 -2.02
CA VAL A 389 26.92 -12.46 -2.75
C VAL A 389 27.00 -12.23 -4.26
N GLU A 390 27.50 -13.25 -4.96
CA GLU A 390 27.30 -13.36 -6.40
C GLU A 390 25.83 -13.72 -6.67
N TRP A 391 25.42 -13.64 -7.94
CA TRP A 391 24.08 -14.07 -8.34
C TRP A 391 23.82 -15.53 -7.92
N THR A 392 22.97 -15.70 -6.92
CA THR A 392 22.61 -16.96 -6.29
C THR A 392 21.17 -16.86 -5.76
N GLU A 393 20.57 -18.01 -5.40
CA GLU A 393 19.27 -18.05 -4.71
C GLU A 393 19.32 -17.39 -3.31
N GLU A 394 20.52 -17.06 -2.81
CA GLU A 394 20.74 -16.40 -1.52
C GLU A 394 20.66 -14.87 -1.63
N ALA A 395 20.54 -14.31 -2.84
CA ALA A 395 20.47 -12.86 -3.04
C ALA A 395 19.13 -12.27 -2.57
N HIS A 396 19.19 -11.45 -1.52
CA HIS A 396 18.03 -10.85 -0.87
C HIS A 396 17.92 -9.35 -1.13
N THR A 397 19.04 -8.62 -1.14
CA THR A 397 19.06 -7.15 -1.29
C THR A 397 19.91 -6.73 -2.49
N LEU A 398 19.40 -5.82 -3.32
CA LEU A 398 20.14 -5.14 -4.38
C LEU A 398 20.56 -3.75 -3.92
N TRP A 399 21.86 -3.48 -3.99
CA TRP A 399 22.42 -2.13 -3.95
C TRP A 399 22.72 -1.63 -5.35
N LEU A 400 22.40 -0.36 -5.62
CA LEU A 400 22.78 0.36 -6.82
C LEU A 400 23.52 1.66 -6.47
N GLY A 401 24.69 1.89 -7.07
CA GLY A 401 25.47 3.11 -6.95
C GLY A 401 25.39 3.95 -8.24
N ASN A 402 25.01 5.22 -8.13
CA ASN A 402 24.99 6.15 -9.26
C ASN A 402 26.38 6.78 -9.47
N ARG A 403 27.41 5.99 -9.79
CA ARG A 403 28.71 6.55 -10.20
C ARG A 403 28.73 6.84 -11.71
N ARG A 404 29.31 7.99 -12.09
CA ARG A 404 29.59 8.32 -13.50
C ARG A 404 30.83 7.62 -14.04
#